data_AF-A0A246G7F2-F1
#
_entry.id   AF-A0A246G7F2-F1
#
_cell.length_a   1.000
_cell.length_b   1.000
_cell.length_c   1.000
_cell.angle_alpha   90.00
_cell.angle_beta   90.00
_cell.angle_gamma   90.00
#
_symmetry.space_group_name_H-M   'P 1'
#
loop_
_entity.id
_entity.type
_entity.pdbx_description
1 polymer ?
#
loop_
_entity_poly.entity_id
_entity_poly.type
_entity_poly.pdbx_seq_one_letter_code
_entity_poly.pdbx_strand_id
1 'polypeptide(L)'
;MRILSYGSCNFDNNEIFDNKKLTARVTARKGIERKRIEVEFETTRKEVDWVDVKINKKTKRIDVTLRVDLKDGGAEGIDKYNDVSPQSIAYYKYQPLNYQATPYSDIESYTLDGIAKFWSRNSNNIGGGVAIGSDLYEVFVQAKVDKEGLASPKIIYQTNIEDGRSRNWELSRKLFFYEGYLYYPDWKSQGASKLIFQNQGWYYKLADIDDFKMTAAHEIGHEVLLTYGGHIYSKTHKGTSHWSMIIQNPSSNATLKPSTGEIDLMKYYLDYYDIPRTIITEFDLLKLLWLTKLKIK
;
A
#
# COMPACT_ATOMS: atom_id res chain seq x y z
N MET A 1 -20.21 41.90 26.66
CA MET A 1 -19.56 40.71 27.24
C MET A 1 -18.69 40.08 26.15
N ARG A 2 -17.36 40.31 26.16
CA ARG A 2 -16.43 39.69 25.21
C ARG A 2 -15.89 38.41 25.85
N ILE A 3 -16.32 37.24 25.36
CA ILE A 3 -15.72 35.96 25.73
C ILE A 3 -14.52 35.75 24.83
N LEU A 4 -13.32 36.09 25.32
CA LEU A 4 -12.07 35.70 24.66
C LEU A 4 -11.75 34.25 25.06
N SER A 5 -12.14 33.32 24.20
CA SER A 5 -11.72 31.92 24.28
C SER A 5 -10.32 31.80 23.68
N TYR A 6 -9.28 31.80 24.53
CA TYR A 6 -7.96 31.30 24.16
C TYR A 6 -7.81 29.90 24.75
N GLY A 7 -8.37 28.91 24.06
CA GLY A 7 -8.07 27.50 24.31
C GLY A 7 -6.89 27.06 23.45
N SER A 8 -5.67 27.17 23.96
CA SER A 8 -4.53 26.44 23.39
C SER A 8 -4.64 24.99 23.85
N CYS A 9 -5.18 24.12 23.00
CA CYS A 9 -5.00 22.68 23.17
C CYS A 9 -3.57 22.33 22.74
N ASN A 10 -2.63 22.32 23.69
CA ASN A 10 -1.30 21.79 23.47
C ASN A 10 -1.35 20.26 23.54
N PHE A 11 -1.66 19.62 22.41
CA PHE A 11 -1.42 18.19 22.20
C PHE A 11 -0.06 18.03 21.51
N ASP A 12 1.01 18.44 22.18
CA ASP A 12 2.38 18.43 21.62
C ASP A 12 3.22 17.21 22.05
N ASN A 13 2.62 16.25 22.77
CA ASN A 13 3.31 15.02 23.16
C ASN A 13 3.00 13.89 22.18
N ASN A 14 4.05 13.15 21.80
CA ASN A 14 4.06 12.02 20.86
C ASN A 14 3.27 10.78 21.34
N GLU A 15 2.15 10.96 22.02
CA GLU A 15 1.40 9.90 22.67
C GLU A 15 0.26 9.37 21.79
N ILE A 16 0.05 8.05 21.80
CA ILE A 16 -1.12 7.41 21.20
C ILE A 16 -2.31 7.67 22.13
N PHE A 17 -3.35 8.32 21.60
CA PHE A 17 -4.56 8.71 22.33
C PHE A 17 -5.67 7.64 22.31
N ASP A 18 -5.31 6.37 22.16
CA ASP A 18 -6.27 5.27 22.27
C ASP A 18 -6.34 4.73 23.70
N ASN A 19 -7.56 4.50 24.18
CA ASN A 19 -7.88 4.12 25.56
C ASN A 19 -7.22 5.03 26.61
N LYS A 20 -7.11 6.33 26.32
CA LYS A 20 -6.56 7.32 27.26
C LYS A 20 -7.66 8.08 27.96
N LYS A 21 -7.49 8.25 29.27
CA LYS A 21 -8.17 9.26 30.08
C LYS A 21 -7.48 10.59 29.90
N LEU A 22 -8.20 11.59 29.43
CA LEU A 22 -7.72 12.94 29.18
C LEU A 22 -8.55 13.93 29.99
N THR A 23 -7.92 15.03 30.40
CA THR A 23 -8.59 16.08 31.14
C THR A 23 -8.63 17.37 30.31
N ALA A 24 -9.81 17.77 29.88
CA ALA A 24 -10.04 19.09 29.29
C ALA A 24 -10.14 20.12 30.40
N ARG A 25 -9.37 21.21 30.28
CA ARG A 25 -9.35 22.29 31.27
C ARG A 25 -9.83 23.59 30.68
N VAL A 26 -11.01 24.04 31.10
CA VAL A 26 -11.60 25.31 30.70
C VAL A 26 -11.33 26.35 31.78
N THR A 27 -10.72 27.48 31.40
CA THR A 27 -10.47 28.61 32.32
C THR A 27 -11.21 29.85 31.84
N ALA A 28 -12.19 30.30 32.60
CA ALA A 28 -12.88 31.57 32.38
C ALA A 28 -12.22 32.68 33.20
N ARG A 29 -12.07 33.88 32.61
CA ARG A 29 -11.51 35.06 33.30
C ARG A 29 -12.45 36.26 33.19
N LYS A 30 -12.63 36.97 34.30
CA LYS A 30 -13.33 38.27 34.35
C LYS A 30 -12.51 39.22 35.23
N GLY A 31 -11.74 40.11 34.62
CA GLY A 31 -10.77 40.94 35.35
C GLY A 31 -9.69 40.07 36.01
N ILE A 32 -9.56 40.19 37.33
CA ILE A 32 -8.61 39.40 38.15
C ILE A 32 -9.18 38.02 38.51
N GLU A 33 -10.51 37.86 38.47
CA GLU A 33 -11.18 36.62 38.82
C GLU A 33 -10.96 35.55 37.76
N ARG A 34 -10.65 34.33 38.21
CA ARG A 34 -10.48 33.15 37.38
C ARG A 34 -11.37 32.04 37.92
N LYS A 35 -12.18 31.44 37.06
CA LYS A 35 -12.87 30.17 37.33
C LYS A 35 -12.30 29.09 36.44
N ARG A 36 -12.09 27.91 37.00
CA ARG A 36 -11.59 26.74 36.29
C ARG A 36 -12.60 25.60 36.41
N ILE A 37 -12.85 24.94 35.29
CA ILE A 37 -13.58 23.67 35.21
C ILE A 37 -12.65 22.67 34.54
N GLU A 38 -12.51 21.50 35.15
CA GLU A 38 -11.80 20.35 34.58
C GLU A 38 -12.85 19.29 34.28
N VAL A 39 -12.79 18.74 33.07
CA VAL A 39 -13.69 17.68 32.58
C VAL A 39 -12.82 16.54 32.11
N GLU A 40 -12.99 15.37 32.73
CA GLU A 40 -12.35 14.15 32.26
C GLU A 40 -13.18 13.52 31.15
N PHE A 41 -12.49 12.95 30.16
CA PHE A 41 -13.09 12.20 29.08
C PHE A 41 -12.17 11.06 28.66
N GLU A 42 -12.76 10.02 28.07
CA GLU A 42 -12.01 8.90 27.53
C GLU A 42 -12.02 8.93 26.01
N THR A 43 -10.94 8.42 25.42
CA THR A 43 -10.79 8.34 23.97
C THR A 43 -10.58 6.89 23.58
N THR A 44 -11.30 6.42 22.57
CA THR A 44 -11.10 5.09 21.98
C THR A 44 -11.09 5.20 20.47
N ARG A 45 -10.32 4.37 19.77
CA ARG A 45 -10.42 4.22 18.32
C ARG A 45 -11.85 3.87 17.91
N LYS A 46 -12.28 4.42 16.77
CA LYS A 46 -13.65 4.25 16.28
C LYS A 46 -13.76 3.23 15.15
N GLU A 47 -12.88 3.29 14.17
CA GLU A 47 -13.01 2.49 12.94
C GLU A 47 -12.07 1.29 12.94
N VAL A 48 -10.78 1.48 13.21
CA VAL A 48 -9.74 0.45 13.10
C VAL A 48 -8.61 0.62 14.12
N ASP A 49 -7.83 -0.44 14.32
CA ASP A 49 -6.70 -0.54 15.26
C ASP A 49 -5.33 -0.75 14.60
N TRP A 50 -5.30 -1.02 13.30
CA TRP A 50 -4.07 -1.29 12.55
C TRP A 50 -3.36 -0.04 12.00
N VAL A 51 -3.89 1.17 12.19
CA VAL A 51 -3.23 2.42 11.77
C VAL A 51 -3.17 3.45 12.88
N ASP A 52 -2.01 4.08 13.03
CA ASP A 52 -1.81 5.24 13.91
C ASP A 52 -1.37 6.47 13.14
N VAL A 53 -1.75 7.63 13.65
CA VAL A 53 -1.39 8.92 13.09
C VAL A 53 -0.89 9.84 14.20
N LYS A 54 0.21 10.52 13.91
CA LYS A 54 0.77 11.61 14.71
C LYS A 54 0.78 12.88 13.87
N ILE A 55 0.15 13.94 14.37
CA ILE A 55 0.02 15.22 13.64
C ILE A 55 0.81 16.30 14.34
N ASN A 56 1.80 16.87 13.66
CA ASN A 56 2.50 18.07 14.07
C ASN A 56 1.98 19.28 13.28
N LYS A 57 1.14 20.10 13.93
CA LYS A 57 0.52 21.28 13.31
C LYS A 57 1.50 22.44 13.07
N LYS A 58 2.61 22.48 13.80
CA LYS A 58 3.64 23.53 13.66
C LYS A 58 4.49 23.30 12.42
N THR A 59 4.93 22.06 12.21
CA THR A 59 5.77 21.68 11.07
C THR A 59 4.96 21.19 9.87
N LYS A 60 3.62 21.18 9.97
CA LYS A 60 2.71 20.63 8.95
C LYS A 60 3.08 19.21 8.53
N ARG A 61 3.40 18.36 9.50
CA ARG A 61 3.84 16.98 9.28
C ARG A 61 2.85 16.00 9.89
N ILE A 62 2.55 14.94 9.15
CA ILE A 62 1.75 13.80 9.60
C ILE A 62 2.61 12.54 9.45
N ASP A 63 2.87 11.86 10.57
CA ASP A 63 3.53 10.55 10.57
C ASP A 63 2.47 9.48 10.76
N VAL A 64 2.41 8.52 9.83
CA VAL A 64 1.45 7.41 9.83
C VAL A 64 2.20 6.10 10.04
N THR A 65 1.73 5.27 10.98
CA THR A 65 2.22 3.90 11.15
C THR A 65 1.13 2.94 10.73
N LEU A 66 1.33 2.25 9.60
CA LEU A 66 0.46 1.19 9.09
C LEU A 66 0.97 -0.18 9.57
N ARG A 67 0.12 -0.94 10.24
CA ARG A 67 0.38 -2.33 10.63
C ARG A 67 -0.23 -3.27 9.62
N VAL A 68 0.54 -4.25 9.16
CA VAL A 68 0.13 -5.24 8.15
C VAL A 68 0.43 -6.66 8.62
N ASP A 69 -0.52 -7.58 8.44
CA ASP A 69 -0.37 -9.00 8.80
C ASP A 69 0.31 -9.78 7.66
N LEU A 70 1.54 -9.38 7.30
CA LEU A 70 2.35 -10.07 6.30
C LEU A 70 2.81 -11.43 6.80
N LYS A 71 2.83 -12.40 5.89
CA LYS A 71 3.19 -13.79 6.19
C LYS A 71 4.06 -14.35 5.09
N ASP A 72 5.03 -15.17 5.50
CA ASP A 72 5.78 -16.03 4.59
C ASP A 72 4.85 -17.09 4.00
N GLY A 73 4.70 -17.04 2.68
CA GLY A 73 3.97 -18.02 1.88
C GLY A 73 4.86 -19.15 1.37
N GLY A 74 6.18 -19.09 1.62
CA GLY A 74 7.18 -20.01 1.12
C GLY A 74 7.62 -19.68 -0.32
N ALA A 75 8.34 -20.63 -0.90
CA ALA A 75 8.83 -20.55 -2.26
C ALA A 75 8.18 -21.61 -3.15
N GLU A 76 7.79 -21.21 -4.36
CA GLU A 76 7.21 -22.07 -5.38
C GLU A 76 8.22 -22.28 -6.53
N GLY A 77 8.38 -23.55 -6.96
CA GLY A 77 9.14 -23.97 -8.15
C GLY A 77 10.67 -24.07 -8.02
N ILE A 78 11.19 -23.95 -6.80
CA ILE A 78 12.59 -24.28 -6.46
C ILE A 78 12.97 -25.71 -6.91
N ASP A 79 12.06 -26.66 -6.75
CA ASP A 79 12.21 -28.08 -7.10
C ASP A 79 12.03 -28.35 -8.61
N LYS A 80 11.57 -27.37 -9.37
CA LYS A 80 11.27 -27.46 -10.81
C LYS A 80 12.37 -26.92 -11.71
N TYR A 81 13.57 -26.74 -11.18
CA TYR A 81 14.72 -26.24 -11.93
C TYR A 81 15.05 -27.09 -13.17
N ASN A 82 14.74 -28.40 -13.15
CA ASN A 82 14.90 -29.30 -14.31
C ASN A 82 13.78 -29.18 -15.37
N ASP A 83 12.67 -28.51 -15.06
CA ASP A 83 11.55 -28.31 -15.98
C ASP A 83 11.82 -27.17 -16.97
N VAL A 84 12.79 -26.29 -16.65
CA VAL A 84 13.19 -25.17 -17.52
C VAL A 84 13.79 -25.69 -18.81
N SER A 85 13.30 -25.21 -19.96
CA SER A 85 13.74 -25.73 -21.25
C SER A 85 15.26 -25.51 -21.49
N PRO A 86 15.98 -26.51 -22.04
CA PRO A 86 17.38 -26.32 -22.44
C PRO A 86 17.57 -25.16 -23.44
N GLN A 87 16.57 -24.92 -24.29
CA GLN A 87 16.54 -23.81 -25.25
C GLN A 87 16.56 -22.46 -24.53
N SER A 88 15.70 -22.27 -23.53
CA SER A 88 15.70 -21.04 -22.74
C SER A 88 16.99 -20.88 -21.94
N ILE A 89 17.52 -21.97 -21.36
CA ILE A 89 18.82 -21.93 -20.66
C ILE A 89 19.95 -21.48 -21.60
N ALA A 90 19.99 -22.02 -22.82
CA ALA A 90 20.99 -21.65 -23.82
C ALA A 90 20.82 -20.19 -24.30
N TYR A 91 19.58 -19.71 -24.42
CA TYR A 91 19.27 -18.34 -24.83
C TYR A 91 19.64 -17.31 -23.75
N TYR A 92 19.10 -17.47 -22.54
CA TYR A 92 19.27 -16.53 -21.44
C TYR A 92 20.60 -16.67 -20.72
N LYS A 93 21.26 -17.84 -20.81
CA LYS A 93 22.57 -18.15 -20.21
C LYS A 93 22.62 -18.07 -18.67
N TYR A 94 21.46 -18.12 -18.03
CA TYR A 94 21.33 -18.24 -16.58
C TYR A 94 20.97 -19.67 -16.19
N GLN A 95 21.54 -20.15 -15.08
CA GLN A 95 21.14 -21.42 -14.51
C GLN A 95 19.80 -21.27 -13.77
N PRO A 96 18.87 -22.23 -13.91
CA PRO A 96 17.66 -22.27 -13.09
C PRO A 96 17.97 -22.30 -11.59
N LEU A 97 17.23 -21.51 -10.81
CA LEU A 97 17.45 -21.40 -9.38
C LEU A 97 16.86 -22.62 -8.66
N ASN A 98 17.65 -23.32 -7.87
CA ASN A 98 17.19 -24.42 -7.01
C ASN A 98 17.19 -24.03 -5.52
N TYR A 99 17.11 -22.73 -5.25
CA TYR A 99 16.95 -22.14 -3.92
C TYR A 99 16.27 -20.78 -4.04
N GLN A 100 15.79 -20.23 -2.92
CA GLN A 100 15.31 -18.86 -2.84
C GLN A 100 16.51 -17.92 -2.77
N ALA A 101 16.83 -17.24 -3.86
CA ALA A 101 18.01 -16.37 -3.92
C ALA A 101 17.83 -15.07 -3.13
N THR A 102 16.64 -14.48 -3.14
CA THR A 102 16.27 -13.34 -2.28
C THR A 102 15.58 -13.83 -1.00
N PRO A 103 16.17 -13.67 0.20
CA PRO A 103 15.57 -14.11 1.46
C PRO A 103 14.21 -13.45 1.75
N TYR A 104 13.32 -14.15 2.45
CA TYR A 104 12.00 -13.62 2.83
C TYR A 104 12.10 -12.29 3.58
N SER A 105 13.09 -12.11 4.47
CA SER A 105 13.30 -10.86 5.20
C SER A 105 13.50 -9.65 4.29
N ASP A 106 14.18 -9.85 3.17
CA ASP A 106 14.46 -8.77 2.22
C ASP A 106 13.19 -8.45 1.42
N ILE A 107 12.44 -9.48 1.01
CA ILE A 107 11.16 -9.31 0.31
C ILE A 107 10.10 -8.65 1.23
N GLU A 108 10.08 -9.00 2.52
CA GLU A 108 9.28 -8.34 3.54
C GLU A 108 9.67 -6.87 3.67
N SER A 109 10.97 -6.57 3.75
CA SER A 109 11.48 -5.19 3.76
C SER A 109 11.07 -4.42 2.51
N TYR A 110 11.16 -5.03 1.32
CA TYR A 110 10.70 -4.41 0.08
C TYR A 110 9.19 -4.14 0.10
N THR A 111 8.40 -5.04 0.65
CA THR A 111 6.96 -4.84 0.81
C THR A 111 6.66 -3.62 1.68
N LEU A 112 7.33 -3.51 2.84
CA LEU A 112 7.16 -2.38 3.77
C LEU A 112 7.64 -1.05 3.15
N ASP A 113 8.78 -1.06 2.47
CA ASP A 113 9.32 0.07 1.72
C ASP A 113 8.36 0.52 0.61
N GLY A 114 7.75 -0.42 -0.10
CA GLY A 114 6.79 -0.14 -1.15
C GLY A 114 5.60 0.62 -0.59
N ILE A 115 5.01 0.13 0.51
CA ILE A 115 3.92 0.83 1.21
C ILE A 115 4.39 2.24 1.59
N ALA A 116 5.54 2.38 2.25
CA ALA A 116 6.05 3.67 2.66
C ALA A 116 6.24 4.64 1.47
N LYS A 117 6.78 4.16 0.34
CA LYS A 117 7.03 4.94 -0.88
C LYS A 117 5.74 5.42 -1.53
N PHE A 118 4.80 4.51 -1.79
CA PHE A 118 3.63 4.79 -2.61
C PHE A 118 2.43 5.34 -1.83
N TRP A 119 2.40 5.18 -0.49
CA TRP A 119 1.37 5.76 0.37
C TRP A 119 1.76 7.07 1.06
N SER A 120 3.02 7.50 0.96
CA SER A 120 3.45 8.82 1.43
C SER A 120 3.21 9.91 0.40
N ARG A 121 2.84 11.12 0.83
CA ARG A 121 2.77 12.32 -0.03
C ARG A 121 3.54 13.44 0.66
N ASN A 122 4.69 13.82 0.12
CA ASN A 122 5.57 14.83 0.71
C ASN A 122 6.42 15.50 -0.38
N SER A 123 7.16 16.55 -0.01
CA SER A 123 7.96 17.36 -0.93
C SER A 123 9.05 16.60 -1.70
N ASN A 124 9.43 15.40 -1.26
CA ASN A 124 10.44 14.57 -1.94
C ASN A 124 9.83 13.64 -3.00
N ASN A 125 8.51 13.62 -3.18
CA ASN A 125 7.85 12.80 -4.18
C ASN A 125 6.80 13.59 -4.97
N ILE A 126 6.28 12.98 -6.04
CA ILE A 126 5.34 13.64 -6.96
C ILE A 126 4.04 14.10 -6.27
N GLY A 127 3.69 13.52 -5.13
CA GLY A 127 2.44 13.80 -4.42
C GLY A 127 2.43 15.09 -3.60
N GLY A 128 3.61 15.59 -3.19
CA GLY A 128 3.81 16.88 -2.51
C GLY A 128 3.25 17.01 -1.09
N GLY A 129 2.06 16.47 -0.81
CA GLY A 129 1.35 16.60 0.46
C GLY A 129 -0.15 16.31 0.32
N VAL A 130 -0.91 16.69 1.35
CA VAL A 130 -2.39 16.68 1.35
C VAL A 130 -2.93 17.98 1.94
N ALA A 131 -4.00 18.51 1.36
CA ALA A 131 -4.67 19.71 1.86
C ALA A 131 -5.62 19.36 3.00
N ILE A 132 -5.46 20.03 4.15
CA ILE A 132 -6.34 19.90 5.31
C ILE A 132 -6.73 21.31 5.75
N GLY A 133 -7.94 21.73 5.37
CA GLY A 133 -8.38 23.11 5.56
C GLY A 133 -7.59 24.05 4.65
N SER A 134 -6.98 25.08 5.23
CA SER A 134 -6.11 26.04 4.51
C SER A 134 -4.63 25.65 4.49
N ASP A 135 -4.26 24.56 5.17
CA ASP A 135 -2.88 24.12 5.34
C ASP A 135 -2.57 22.93 4.42
N LEU A 136 -1.35 22.90 3.88
CA LEU A 136 -0.77 21.72 3.23
C LEU A 136 0.07 20.94 4.25
N TYR A 137 -0.22 19.66 4.42
CA TYR A 137 0.55 18.75 5.28
C TYR A 137 1.37 17.77 4.45
N GLU A 138 2.62 17.55 4.85
CA GLU A 138 3.42 16.42 4.38
C GLU A 138 3.05 15.16 5.18
N VAL A 139 2.79 14.06 4.49
CA VAL A 139 2.39 12.79 5.08
C VAL A 139 3.46 11.74 4.81
N PHE A 140 3.99 11.17 5.88
CA PHE A 140 5.00 10.12 5.87
C PHE A 140 4.38 8.84 6.41
N VAL A 141 4.15 7.87 5.52
CA VAL A 141 3.69 6.54 5.88
C VAL A 141 4.88 5.63 6.10
N GLN A 142 4.84 4.91 7.22
CA GLN A 142 5.74 3.81 7.54
C GLN A 142 4.89 2.57 7.75
N ALA A 143 5.39 1.43 7.30
CA ALA A 143 4.73 0.15 7.50
C ALA A 143 5.52 -0.73 8.47
N LYS A 144 4.84 -1.57 9.24
CA LYS A 144 5.46 -2.62 10.05
C LYS A 144 4.58 -3.87 10.09
N VAL A 145 5.22 -5.02 10.29
CA VAL A 145 4.50 -6.29 10.47
C VAL A 145 3.84 -6.33 11.84
N ASP A 146 2.58 -6.73 11.87
CA ASP A 146 1.81 -6.98 13.09
C ASP A 146 0.74 -8.04 12.79
N LYS A 147 0.62 -9.07 13.63
CA LYS A 147 -0.35 -10.16 13.45
C LYS A 147 -1.80 -9.68 13.63
N GLU A 148 -1.99 -8.58 14.35
CA GLU A 148 -3.28 -7.89 14.51
C GLU A 148 -3.44 -6.74 13.49
N GLY A 149 -2.51 -6.64 12.54
CA GLY A 149 -2.51 -5.62 11.49
C GLY A 149 -3.59 -5.84 10.43
N LEU A 150 -3.61 -4.93 9.47
CA LEU A 150 -4.47 -5.02 8.28
C LEU A 150 -4.23 -6.36 7.57
N ALA A 151 -5.32 -7.05 7.23
CA ALA A 151 -5.25 -8.29 6.48
C ALA A 151 -4.41 -8.11 5.22
N SER A 152 -3.43 -8.99 5.02
CA SER A 152 -2.41 -8.81 3.99
C SER A 152 -2.14 -10.11 3.22
N PRO A 153 -1.59 -10.03 2.00
CA PRO A 153 -1.22 -11.21 1.24
C PRO A 153 -0.05 -11.97 1.86
N LYS A 154 -0.05 -13.28 1.64
CA LYS A 154 1.16 -14.10 1.83
C LYS A 154 2.15 -13.76 0.73
N ILE A 155 3.39 -13.49 1.11
CA ILE A 155 4.48 -13.24 0.17
C ILE A 155 5.00 -14.59 -0.31
N ILE A 156 5.04 -14.81 -1.63
CA ILE A 156 5.48 -16.07 -2.22
C ILE A 156 6.64 -15.78 -3.16
N TYR A 157 7.79 -16.39 -2.88
CA TYR A 157 8.91 -16.39 -3.81
C TYR A 157 8.60 -17.34 -4.97
N GLN A 158 8.84 -16.94 -6.22
CA GLN A 158 8.47 -17.75 -7.38
C GLN A 158 9.59 -17.81 -8.43
N THR A 159 9.98 -19.04 -8.78
CA THR A 159 10.95 -19.37 -9.82
C THR A 159 10.59 -20.71 -10.48
N ASN A 160 11.06 -20.95 -11.70
CA ASN A 160 10.90 -22.17 -12.51
C ASN A 160 9.46 -22.72 -12.58
N ILE A 161 8.47 -21.85 -12.61
CA ILE A 161 7.06 -22.25 -12.66
C ILE A 161 6.25 -21.22 -13.44
N GLU A 162 5.00 -21.56 -13.77
CA GLU A 162 4.03 -20.64 -14.33
C GLU A 162 3.92 -19.36 -13.49
N ASP A 163 3.96 -18.20 -14.14
CA ASP A 163 3.89 -16.92 -13.44
C ASP A 163 2.56 -16.76 -12.70
N GLY A 164 2.65 -16.62 -11.37
CA GLY A 164 1.50 -16.33 -10.55
C GLY A 164 0.99 -14.91 -10.80
N ARG A 165 -0.22 -14.59 -10.34
CA ARG A 165 -0.72 -13.23 -10.30
C ARG A 165 -0.97 -12.78 -8.87
N SER A 166 -0.35 -11.68 -8.48
CA SER A 166 -0.60 -11.03 -7.19
C SER A 166 -2.06 -10.61 -7.07
N ARG A 167 -2.58 -10.73 -5.86
CA ARG A 167 -3.98 -10.46 -5.53
C ARG A 167 -4.17 -10.33 -4.03
N ASN A 168 -5.03 -9.42 -3.64
CA ASN A 168 -5.51 -9.29 -2.27
C ASN A 168 -7.05 -9.42 -2.23
N TRP A 169 -7.53 -10.65 -2.43
CA TRP A 169 -8.94 -11.01 -2.32
C TRP A 169 -9.19 -11.77 -1.02
N GLU A 170 -10.34 -11.59 -0.40
CA GLU A 170 -10.68 -12.07 0.94
C GLU A 170 -10.53 -13.60 1.07
N LEU A 171 -10.79 -14.33 -0.02
CA LEU A 171 -10.63 -15.78 -0.12
C LEU A 171 -9.28 -16.22 -0.71
N SER A 172 -8.46 -15.28 -1.20
CA SER A 172 -7.14 -15.56 -1.77
C SER A 172 -6.24 -14.31 -1.77
N ARG A 173 -5.27 -14.27 -0.85
CA ARG A 173 -4.30 -13.18 -0.75
C ARG A 173 -2.87 -13.68 -1.00
N LYS A 174 -2.32 -13.39 -2.18
CA LYS A 174 -0.97 -13.80 -2.61
C LYS A 174 -0.24 -12.61 -3.21
N LEU A 175 1.00 -12.38 -2.80
CA LEU A 175 1.90 -11.39 -3.36
C LEU A 175 3.14 -12.12 -3.86
N PHE A 176 3.31 -12.18 -5.18
CA PHE A 176 4.42 -12.92 -5.77
C PHE A 176 5.65 -12.02 -5.92
N PHE A 177 6.80 -12.55 -5.50
CA PHE A 177 8.12 -12.01 -5.80
C PHE A 177 8.79 -12.93 -6.82
N TYR A 178 9.09 -12.38 -7.99
CA TYR A 178 9.63 -13.15 -9.11
C TYR A 178 11.13 -12.97 -9.23
N GLU A 179 11.85 -14.08 -9.37
CA GLU A 179 13.29 -14.07 -9.65
C GLU A 179 13.68 -15.39 -10.32
N GLY A 180 14.38 -15.32 -11.45
CA GLY A 180 14.78 -16.50 -12.21
C GLY A 180 13.85 -16.79 -13.40
N TYR A 181 13.69 -18.07 -13.73
CA TYR A 181 12.83 -18.46 -14.85
C TYR A 181 11.36 -18.45 -14.45
N LEU A 182 10.50 -18.02 -15.36
CA LEU A 182 9.05 -18.14 -15.25
C LEU A 182 8.49 -18.70 -16.55
N TYR A 183 7.32 -19.31 -16.46
CA TYR A 183 6.65 -19.94 -17.59
C TYR A 183 5.34 -19.21 -17.91
N TYR A 184 5.12 -18.95 -19.19
CA TYR A 184 3.88 -18.38 -19.71
C TYR A 184 3.12 -19.46 -20.50
N PRO A 185 1.98 -19.98 -20.00
CA PRO A 185 1.34 -21.18 -20.56
C PRO A 185 0.78 -20.97 -21.98
N ASP A 186 0.34 -19.75 -22.29
CA ASP A 186 -0.30 -19.42 -23.57
C ASP A 186 0.70 -19.05 -24.66
N TRP A 187 1.99 -19.36 -24.50
CA TRP A 187 3.05 -18.97 -25.44
C TRP A 187 2.82 -19.44 -26.87
N LYS A 188 2.11 -20.56 -27.08
CA LYS A 188 1.78 -21.08 -28.42
C LYS A 188 0.82 -20.18 -29.20
N SER A 189 0.04 -19.34 -28.51
CA SER A 189 -0.82 -18.33 -29.14
C SER A 189 -0.04 -17.12 -29.66
N GLN A 190 1.22 -16.98 -29.25
CA GLN A 190 2.09 -15.88 -29.63
C GLN A 190 2.68 -16.15 -31.01
N GLY A 191 2.99 -15.08 -31.76
CA GLY A 191 3.64 -15.21 -33.07
C GLY A 191 5.00 -15.91 -32.95
N ALA A 192 5.33 -16.76 -33.93
CA ALA A 192 6.56 -17.57 -33.93
C ALA A 192 7.86 -16.75 -33.86
N SER A 193 7.82 -15.45 -34.18
CA SER A 193 8.95 -14.52 -34.05
C SER A 193 9.17 -13.98 -32.63
N LYS A 194 8.23 -14.18 -31.70
CA LYS A 194 8.34 -13.69 -30.32
C LYS A 194 9.30 -14.56 -29.51
N LEU A 195 10.10 -13.94 -28.65
CA LEU A 195 11.06 -14.63 -27.78
C LEU A 195 10.38 -15.71 -26.91
N ILE A 196 9.21 -15.40 -26.38
CA ILE A 196 8.45 -16.35 -25.56
C ILE A 196 8.07 -17.62 -26.33
N PHE A 197 7.83 -17.52 -27.65
CA PHE A 197 7.55 -18.67 -28.50
C PHE A 197 8.84 -19.46 -28.77
N GLN A 198 9.92 -18.77 -29.12
CA GLN A 198 11.23 -19.38 -29.39
C GLN A 198 11.80 -20.12 -28.17
N ASN A 199 11.51 -19.61 -26.98
CA ASN A 199 11.92 -20.19 -25.70
C ASN A 199 10.84 -21.09 -25.06
N GLN A 200 9.88 -21.57 -25.85
CA GLN A 200 8.86 -22.55 -25.43
C GLN A 200 8.09 -22.15 -24.17
N GLY A 201 7.76 -20.88 -24.02
CA GLY A 201 7.03 -20.33 -22.88
C GLY A 201 7.89 -19.91 -21.70
N TRP A 202 9.18 -20.24 -21.70
CA TRP A 202 10.08 -19.82 -20.63
C TRP A 202 10.67 -18.44 -20.90
N TYR A 203 10.70 -17.62 -19.86
CA TYR A 203 11.42 -16.35 -19.85
C TYR A 203 12.19 -16.17 -18.54
N TYR A 204 13.28 -15.42 -18.58
CA TYR A 204 14.06 -15.11 -17.39
C TYR A 204 13.75 -13.70 -16.91
N LYS A 205 13.44 -13.56 -15.61
CA LYS A 205 13.15 -12.29 -14.94
C LYS A 205 14.18 -12.08 -13.83
N LEU A 206 14.97 -11.02 -13.96
CA LEU A 206 15.70 -10.47 -12.81
C LEU A 206 14.69 -9.87 -11.84
N ALA A 207 14.98 -9.94 -10.54
CA ALA A 207 14.13 -9.33 -9.53
C ALA A 207 13.99 -7.82 -9.80
N ASP A 208 12.77 -7.39 -10.12
CA ASP A 208 12.42 -5.99 -10.29
C ASP A 208 11.84 -5.45 -8.99
N ILE A 209 12.73 -4.87 -8.17
CA ILE A 209 12.39 -4.44 -6.81
C ILE A 209 11.42 -3.28 -6.81
N ASP A 210 11.50 -2.37 -7.80
CA ASP A 210 10.62 -1.20 -7.86
C ASP A 210 9.20 -1.60 -8.33
N ASP A 211 9.09 -2.48 -9.32
CA ASP A 211 7.80 -3.07 -9.74
C ASP A 211 7.15 -3.87 -8.59
N PHE A 212 7.95 -4.68 -7.87
CA PHE A 212 7.48 -5.41 -6.71
C PHE A 212 6.99 -4.47 -5.60
N LYS A 213 7.76 -3.43 -5.26
CA LYS A 213 7.38 -2.40 -4.28
C LYS A 213 6.04 -1.74 -4.64
N MET A 214 5.84 -1.39 -5.91
CA MET A 214 4.59 -0.80 -6.40
C MET A 214 3.43 -1.79 -6.28
N THR A 215 3.63 -3.03 -6.73
CA THR A 215 2.63 -4.10 -6.66
C THR A 215 2.23 -4.38 -5.21
N ALA A 216 3.21 -4.49 -4.31
CA ALA A 216 2.98 -4.70 -2.89
C ALA A 216 2.11 -3.59 -2.27
N ALA A 217 2.42 -2.33 -2.57
CA ALA A 217 1.64 -1.19 -2.11
C ALA A 217 0.22 -1.15 -2.69
N HIS A 218 0.06 -1.57 -3.95
CA HIS A 218 -1.24 -1.72 -4.60
C HIS A 218 -2.09 -2.79 -3.91
N GLU A 219 -1.52 -3.98 -3.71
CA GLU A 219 -2.23 -5.11 -3.10
C GLU A 219 -2.69 -4.77 -1.68
N ILE A 220 -1.82 -4.16 -0.85
CA ILE A 220 -2.20 -3.68 0.49
C ILE A 220 -3.30 -2.62 0.40
N GLY A 221 -3.23 -1.76 -0.61
CA GLY A 221 -4.22 -0.73 -0.86
C GLY A 221 -5.65 -1.24 -1.01
N HIS A 222 -5.85 -2.44 -1.55
CA HIS A 222 -7.19 -3.02 -1.66
C HIS A 222 -7.89 -3.15 -0.30
N GLU A 223 -7.19 -3.55 0.76
CA GLU A 223 -7.82 -3.74 2.09
C GLU A 223 -8.04 -2.40 2.79
N VAL A 224 -7.17 -1.40 2.56
CA VAL A 224 -7.42 -0.02 2.99
C VAL A 224 -8.68 0.54 2.31
N LEU A 225 -8.78 0.43 0.99
CA LEU A 225 -9.93 0.89 0.19
C LEU A 225 -11.21 0.15 0.56
N LEU A 226 -11.12 -1.16 0.84
CA LEU A 226 -12.24 -1.97 1.28
C LEU A 226 -12.82 -1.44 2.59
N THR A 227 -11.95 -1.07 3.53
CA THR A 227 -12.36 -0.61 4.87
C THR A 227 -13.26 0.63 4.82
N TYR A 228 -12.95 1.63 3.97
CA TYR A 228 -13.74 2.87 3.92
C TYR A 228 -14.70 2.97 2.72
N GLY A 229 -14.46 2.22 1.65
CA GLY A 229 -15.14 2.35 0.36
C GLY A 229 -15.88 1.08 -0.10
N GLY A 230 -15.72 -0.03 0.60
CA GLY A 230 -16.35 -1.31 0.28
C GLY A 230 -15.78 -2.01 -0.95
N HIS A 231 -16.31 -3.19 -1.26
CA HIS A 231 -15.80 -4.06 -2.32
C HIS A 231 -15.79 -3.39 -3.69
N ILE A 232 -16.82 -2.60 -4.02
CA ILE A 232 -16.92 -1.95 -5.33
C ILE A 232 -15.72 -1.02 -5.55
N TYR A 233 -15.47 -0.12 -4.61
CA TYR A 233 -14.40 0.88 -4.74
C TYR A 233 -13.01 0.22 -4.77
N SER A 234 -12.81 -0.77 -3.90
CA SER A 234 -11.54 -1.51 -3.79
C SER A 234 -11.26 -2.40 -5.00
N LYS A 235 -12.21 -3.22 -5.43
CA LYS A 235 -11.96 -4.38 -6.30
C LYS A 235 -12.19 -4.08 -7.78
N THR A 236 -12.90 -3.00 -8.09
CA THR A 236 -13.04 -2.50 -9.47
C THR A 236 -11.96 -1.49 -9.86
N HIS A 237 -10.93 -1.30 -9.01
CA HIS A 237 -9.87 -0.32 -9.24
C HIS A 237 -10.46 1.08 -9.48
N LYS A 238 -11.38 1.48 -8.59
CA LYS A 238 -12.17 2.72 -8.73
C LYS A 238 -12.96 2.80 -10.04
N GLY A 239 -13.50 1.66 -10.50
CA GLY A 239 -14.29 1.54 -11.72
C GLY A 239 -13.47 1.44 -13.02
N THR A 240 -12.14 1.32 -12.96
CA THR A 240 -11.28 1.18 -14.16
C THR A 240 -11.10 -0.26 -14.62
N SER A 241 -11.44 -1.24 -13.77
CA SER A 241 -11.42 -2.67 -14.11
C SER A 241 -12.82 -3.25 -14.19
N HIS A 242 -12.96 -4.38 -14.87
CA HIS A 242 -14.25 -5.08 -14.91
C HIS A 242 -14.67 -5.51 -13.50
N TRP A 243 -15.99 -5.56 -13.26
CA TRP A 243 -16.58 -6.11 -12.03
C TRP A 243 -16.29 -7.61 -11.85
N SER A 244 -15.96 -8.30 -12.95
CA SER A 244 -15.62 -9.72 -12.93
C SER A 244 -14.20 -9.88 -12.38
N MET A 245 -14.11 -10.16 -11.10
CA MET A 245 -12.89 -10.28 -10.28
C MET A 245 -11.89 -11.35 -10.74
N ILE A 246 -12.27 -12.15 -11.75
CA ILE A 246 -11.46 -13.21 -12.37
C ILE A 246 -10.83 -12.73 -13.69
N ILE A 247 -11.44 -11.72 -14.33
CA ILE A 247 -10.97 -11.09 -15.57
C ILE A 247 -10.55 -9.67 -15.22
N GLN A 248 -9.35 -9.53 -14.67
CA GLN A 248 -8.70 -8.23 -14.47
C GLN A 248 -8.05 -7.75 -15.78
N ASN A 249 -8.76 -7.90 -16.90
CA ASN A 249 -8.44 -7.16 -18.10
C ASN A 249 -8.91 -5.72 -17.89
N PRO A 250 -8.18 -4.72 -18.42
CA PRO A 250 -8.70 -3.37 -18.50
C PRO A 250 -10.13 -3.42 -19.04
N SER A 251 -11.08 -2.79 -18.33
CA SER A 251 -12.42 -2.63 -18.86
C SER A 251 -12.36 -1.80 -20.15
N SER A 252 -13.44 -1.75 -20.94
CA SER A 252 -13.57 -0.75 -22.01
C SER A 252 -13.40 0.70 -21.52
N ASN A 253 -13.45 0.92 -20.19
CA ASN A 253 -13.26 2.19 -19.52
C ASN A 253 -11.85 2.34 -18.90
N ALA A 254 -10.95 1.37 -19.08
CA ALA A 254 -9.58 1.54 -18.64
C ALA A 254 -8.96 2.69 -19.43
N THR A 255 -8.58 3.73 -18.69
CA THR A 255 -8.06 4.95 -19.28
C THR A 255 -6.61 4.74 -19.70
N LEU A 256 -6.18 5.47 -20.73
CA LEU A 256 -4.75 5.72 -20.90
C LEU A 256 -4.21 6.37 -19.63
N LYS A 257 -2.97 6.05 -19.25
CA LYS A 257 -2.32 6.75 -18.14
C LYS A 257 -2.22 8.25 -18.47
N PRO A 258 -2.33 9.15 -17.47
CA PRO A 258 -2.10 10.57 -17.70
C PRO A 258 -0.74 10.81 -18.37
N SER A 259 -0.67 11.70 -19.36
CA SER A 259 0.59 12.04 -20.02
C SER A 259 1.54 12.81 -19.10
N THR A 260 1.01 13.61 -18.17
CA THR A 260 1.75 14.37 -17.16
C THR A 260 1.11 14.25 -15.78
N GLY A 261 1.88 14.49 -14.72
CA GLY A 261 1.39 14.46 -13.33
C GLY A 261 1.30 13.06 -12.74
N GLU A 262 0.58 12.94 -11.62
CA GLU A 262 0.43 11.70 -10.87
C GLU A 262 -0.29 10.59 -11.64
N ILE A 263 0.11 9.35 -11.37
CA ILE A 263 -0.57 8.13 -11.78
C ILE A 263 -1.15 7.48 -10.52
N ASP A 264 -2.47 7.34 -10.47
CA ASP A 264 -3.17 6.74 -9.33
C ASP A 264 -2.75 5.28 -9.13
N LEU A 265 -2.11 4.98 -8.00
CA LEU A 265 -1.68 3.64 -7.61
C LEU A 265 -2.80 2.61 -7.73
N MET A 266 -4.05 2.97 -7.41
CA MET A 266 -5.16 2.02 -7.27
C MET A 266 -6.01 1.86 -8.54
N LYS A 267 -5.63 2.50 -9.67
CA LYS A 267 -6.33 2.37 -10.96
C LYS A 267 -5.57 1.47 -11.91
N TYR A 268 -6.29 0.72 -12.74
CA TYR A 268 -5.72 0.05 -13.90
C TYR A 268 -5.64 0.99 -15.11
N TYR A 269 -4.52 0.91 -15.82
CA TYR A 269 -4.28 1.61 -17.08
C TYR A 269 -3.96 0.61 -18.19
N LEU A 270 -4.19 1.02 -19.44
CA LEU A 270 -3.89 0.21 -20.62
C LEU A 270 -2.38 0.05 -20.86
N ASP A 271 -1.60 1.08 -20.51
CA ASP A 271 -0.15 1.04 -20.59
C ASP A 271 0.46 0.65 -19.24
N TYR A 272 1.67 0.10 -19.29
CA TYR A 272 2.46 -0.10 -18.09
C TYR A 272 2.75 1.23 -17.36
N TYR A 273 2.83 1.16 -16.03
CA TYR A 273 2.97 2.30 -15.15
C TYR A 273 4.33 2.96 -15.28
N ASP A 274 4.36 4.29 -15.18
CA ASP A 274 5.59 5.04 -14.92
C ASP A 274 5.78 5.10 -13.40
N ILE A 275 6.56 4.14 -12.86
CA ILE A 275 6.72 3.93 -11.40
C ILE A 275 7.06 5.25 -10.66
N PRO A 276 8.01 6.09 -11.11
CA PRO A 276 8.28 7.41 -10.52
C PRO A 276 7.06 8.33 -10.36
N ARG A 277 6.04 8.19 -11.21
CA ARG A 277 4.82 9.01 -11.19
C ARG A 277 3.67 8.33 -10.47
N THR A 278 3.79 7.05 -10.14
CA THR A 278 2.76 6.29 -9.45
C THR A 278 2.74 6.64 -7.96
N ILE A 279 1.57 6.97 -7.43
CA ILE A 279 1.38 7.32 -6.01
C ILE A 279 -0.10 7.16 -5.62
N ILE A 280 -0.38 6.95 -4.34
CA ILE A 280 -1.76 7.01 -3.84
C ILE A 280 -2.35 8.40 -4.04
N THR A 281 -3.63 8.50 -4.38
CA THR A 281 -4.30 9.80 -4.49
C THR A 281 -4.42 10.49 -3.15
N GLU A 282 -4.45 11.83 -3.16
CA GLU A 282 -4.75 12.63 -1.97
C GLU A 282 -6.05 12.18 -1.28
N PHE A 283 -7.10 11.91 -2.06
CA PHE A 283 -8.38 11.45 -1.53
C PHE A 283 -8.25 10.15 -0.73
N ASP A 284 -7.61 9.13 -1.28
CA ASP A 284 -7.47 7.84 -0.60
C ASP A 284 -6.56 7.94 0.63
N LEU A 285 -5.51 8.77 0.57
CA LEU A 285 -4.66 9.03 1.73
C LEU A 285 -5.42 9.75 2.85
N LEU A 286 -6.24 10.75 2.52
CA LEU A 286 -7.13 11.40 3.49
C LEU A 286 -8.14 10.41 4.08
N LYS A 287 -8.60 9.41 3.32
CA LYS A 287 -9.46 8.34 3.84
C LYS A 287 -8.73 7.40 4.78
N LEU A 288 -7.45 7.07 4.52
CA LEU A 288 -6.62 6.35 5.48
C LEU A 288 -6.48 7.13 6.80
N LEU A 289 -6.20 8.43 6.74
CA LEU A 289 -6.14 9.28 7.93
C LEU A 289 -7.50 9.37 8.65
N TRP A 290 -8.60 9.38 7.90
CA TRP A 290 -9.96 9.39 8.45
C TRP A 290 -10.29 8.12 9.23
N LEU A 291 -9.66 6.98 8.94
CA LEU A 291 -9.86 5.74 9.70
C LEU A 291 -9.31 5.82 11.13
N THR A 292 -8.39 6.75 11.43
CA THR A 292 -7.80 6.88 12.77
C THR A 292 -8.62 7.74 13.72
N LYS A 293 -9.90 7.95 13.41
CA LYS A 293 -10.80 8.75 14.23
C LYS A 293 -10.98 8.16 15.61
N LEU A 294 -10.99 9.05 16.60
CA LEU A 294 -11.32 8.74 17.97
C LEU A 294 -12.79 9.01 18.26
N LYS A 295 -13.39 8.14 19.07
CA LYS A 295 -14.64 8.38 19.78
C LYS A 295 -14.30 8.92 21.16
N ILE A 296 -14.90 10.05 21.52
CA ILE A 296 -14.84 10.60 22.88
C ILE A 296 -16.03 10.03 23.66
N LYS A 297 -15.77 9.49 24.84
CA LYS A 297 -16.76 8.97 25.79
C LYS A 297 -16.82 9.87 27.02
#